data_AF-A0A6V7H6Q9-F1
#
_entry.id   AF-A0A6V7H6Q9-F1
#
_cell.length_a   1.000
_cell.length_b   1.000
_cell.length_c   1.000
_cell.angle_alpha   90.00
_cell.angle_beta   90.00
_cell.angle_gamma   90.00
#
_symmetry.space_group_name_H-M   'P 1'
#
loop_
_entity.id
_entity.type
_entity.pdbx_description
1 polymer ?
#
loop_
_entity_poly.entity_id
_entity_poly.type
_entity_poly.pdbx_seq_one_letter_code
_entity_poly.pdbx_strand_id
1 'polypeptide(L)' 'KAETILSTVLADILEESLEDARNLAETAGKSSVTQREMEMSLRNLCLRLSKVPANGARFDYWNDDGDKNNKGPAASSK' A
#
# COMPACT_ATOMS: atom_id res chain seq x y z
N LYS A 1 23.73 -15.89 15.42
CA LYS A 1 23.54 -14.51 15.95
C LYS A 1 22.98 -13.58 14.88
N ALA A 2 23.67 -13.39 13.74
CA ALA A 2 23.14 -12.55 12.64
C ALA A 2 21.85 -13.11 12.02
N GLU A 3 21.77 -14.42 11.79
CA GLU A 3 20.56 -15.09 11.27
C GLU A 3 19.33 -14.82 12.14
N THR A 4 19.43 -15.05 13.45
CA THR A 4 18.33 -14.79 14.40
C THR A 4 17.86 -13.34 14.36
N ILE A 5 18.81 -12.39 14.31
CA ILE A 5 18.48 -10.96 14.23
C ILE A 5 17.73 -10.67 12.92
N LEU A 6 18.23 -11.19 11.80
CA LEU A 6 17.59 -11.00 10.50
C LEU A 6 16.19 -11.64 10.46
N SER A 7 16.02 -12.82 11.02
CA SER A 7 14.72 -13.49 11.11
C SER A 7 13.72 -12.68 11.91
N THR A 8 14.12 -12.11 13.05
CA THR A 8 13.26 -11.22 13.85
C THR A 8 12.86 -9.98 13.04
N VAL A 9 13.84 -9.29 12.45
CA VAL A 9 13.57 -8.08 11.64
C VAL A 9 12.63 -8.40 10.47
N LEU A 10 12.81 -9.55 9.81
CA LEU A 10 11.94 -9.97 8.71
C LEU A 10 10.51 -10.27 9.20
N ALA A 11 10.36 -10.91 10.36
CA ALA A 11 9.05 -11.17 10.95
C ALA A 11 8.33 -9.86 11.27
N ASP A 12 9.02 -8.90 11.90
CA ASP A 12 8.47 -7.59 12.24
C ASP A 12 8.05 -6.81 10.98
N ILE A 13 8.86 -6.85 9.92
CA ILE A 13 8.55 -6.23 8.62
C ILE A 13 7.29 -6.83 7.99
N LEU A 14 7.17 -8.17 8.04
CA LEU A 14 6.02 -8.86 7.47
C LEU A 14 4.74 -8.55 8.26
N GLU A 15 4.83 -8.48 9.59
CA GLU A 15 3.71 -8.12 10.46
C GLU A 15 3.25 -6.69 10.20
N GLU A 16 4.17 -5.72 10.18
CA GLU A 16 3.86 -4.31 9.90
C GLU A 16 3.24 -4.15 8.50
N SER A 17 3.79 -4.82 7.49
CA SER A 17 3.28 -4.75 6.11
C SER A 17 1.88 -5.37 5.99
N LEU A 18 1.60 -6.44 6.73
CA LEU A 18 0.28 -7.05 6.73
C LEU A 18 -0.76 -6.18 7.43
N GLU A 19 -0.39 -5.51 8.52
CA GLU A 19 -1.27 -4.59 9.23
C GLU A 19 -1.63 -3.38 8.35
N ASP A 20 -0.65 -2.75 7.71
CA ASP A 20 -0.88 -1.64 6.79
C ASP A 20 -1.72 -2.08 5.57
N ALA A 21 -1.46 -3.26 5.01
CA ALA A 21 -2.29 -3.81 3.94
C ALA A 21 -3.75 -4.09 4.37
N ARG A 22 -3.99 -4.51 5.62
CA ARG A 22 -5.35 -4.65 6.17
C ARG A 22 -6.04 -3.30 6.28
N ASN A 23 -5.36 -2.29 6.80
CA ASN A 23 -5.89 -0.93 6.88
C ASN A 23 -6.23 -0.37 5.48
N LEU A 24 -5.38 -0.62 4.48
CA LEU A 24 -5.67 -0.27 3.09
C LEU A 24 -6.89 -1.01 2.52
N ALA A 25 -7.05 -2.29 2.86
CA ALA A 25 -8.23 -3.07 2.45
C ALA A 25 -9.51 -2.54 3.13
N GLU A 26 -9.47 -2.28 4.44
CA GLU A 26 -10.59 -1.76 5.22
C GLU A 26 -11.02 -0.37 4.76
N THR A 27 -10.06 0.54 4.53
CA THR A 27 -10.33 1.88 3.98
C THR A 27 -10.94 1.82 2.57
N ALA A 28 -10.60 0.79 1.79
CA ALA A 28 -11.20 0.51 0.49
C ALA A 28 -12.54 -0.28 0.58
N GLY A 29 -13.05 -0.56 1.79
CA GLY A 29 -14.29 -1.31 2.00
C GLY A 29 -14.21 -2.79 1.61
N LYS A 30 -13.02 -3.37 1.58
CA LYS A 30 -12.78 -4.77 1.21
C LYS A 30 -12.75 -5.65 2.45
N SER A 31 -13.31 -6.85 2.34
CA SER A 31 -13.31 -7.85 3.41
C SER A 31 -12.01 -8.67 3.51
N SER A 32 -11.12 -8.53 2.53
CA SER A 32 -9.87 -9.28 2.46
C SER A 32 -8.77 -8.46 1.80
N VAL A 33 -7.54 -8.66 2.27
CA VAL A 33 -6.33 -8.12 1.63
C VAL A 33 -6.13 -8.80 0.28
N THR A 34 -5.94 -8.00 -0.77
CA THR A 34 -5.56 -8.50 -2.10
C THR A 34 -4.09 -8.18 -2.39
N GLN A 35 -3.59 -8.70 -3.50
CA GLN A 35 -2.23 -8.39 -3.98
C GLN A 35 -1.98 -6.88 -4.07
N ARG A 36 -3.00 -6.09 -4.48
CA ARG A 36 -2.85 -4.63 -4.64
C ARG A 36 -2.52 -3.94 -3.32
N GLU A 37 -3.21 -4.29 -2.24
CA GLU A 37 -2.97 -3.68 -0.93
C GLU A 37 -1.61 -4.11 -0.37
N MET A 38 -1.20 -5.36 -0.59
CA MET A 38 0.14 -5.82 -0.22
C MET A 38 1.24 -5.07 -0.99
N GLU A 39 1.09 -4.90 -2.31
CA GLU A 39 2.05 -4.15 -3.11
C GLU A 39 2.13 -2.68 -2.70
N MET A 40 1.00 -2.05 -2.38
CA MET A 40 0.95 -0.69 -1.85
C MET A 40 1.63 -0.58 -0.50
N SER A 41 1.37 -1.52 0.41
CA SER A 41 1.98 -1.53 1.73
C SER A 41 3.50 -1.69 1.68
N LEU A 42 4.00 -2.61 0.86
CA LEU A 42 5.45 -2.79 0.66
C LEU A 42 6.11 -1.53 0.06
N ARG A 43 5.44 -0.85 -0.87
CA ARG A 43 5.92 0.45 -1.40
C ARG A 43 5.98 1.51 -0.29
N ASN A 44 4.96 1.59 0.56
CA ASN A 44 4.93 2.51 1.70
C ASN A 44 6.06 2.21 2.69
N LEU A 45 6.30 0.94 3.01
CA LEU A 45 7.42 0.51 3.84
C LEU A 45 8.76 0.94 3.22
N CYS A 46 9.00 0.64 1.94
CA CYS A 46 10.22 1.06 1.26
C CYS A 46 10.40 2.58 1.31
N LEU A 47 9.34 3.35 1.11
CA LEU A 47 9.38 4.80 1.23
C LEU A 47 9.76 5.24 2.64
N ARG A 48 9.14 4.67 3.70
CA ARG A 48 9.50 4.97 5.09
C ARG A 48 10.95 4.65 5.37
N LEU A 49 11.41 3.45 5.02
CA LEU A 49 12.80 3.02 5.21
C LEU A 49 13.80 3.89 4.41
N SER A 50 13.41 4.38 3.24
CA SER A 50 14.22 5.31 2.43
C SER A 50 14.21 6.76 2.95
N LYS A 51 13.15 7.18 3.67
CA LYS A 51 12.91 8.56 4.12
C LYS A 51 13.36 8.81 5.56
N VAL A 52 13.90 7.84 6.28
CA VAL A 52 14.55 8.12 7.58
C VAL A 52 15.82 8.94 7.31
N PRO A 53 15.85 10.21 7.73
CA PRO A 53 16.47 10.55 9.01
C PRO A 53 15.38 10.70 10.08
N ALA A 54 15.71 10.32 11.32
CA ALA A 54 14.79 10.34 12.45
C ALA A 54 14.03 11.68 12.52
N ASN A 55 12.71 11.61 12.69
CA ASN A 55 11.76 12.68 13.04
C ASN A 55 10.92 13.23 11.86
N GLY A 56 9.66 12.77 11.75
CA GLY A 56 8.56 13.71 11.49
C GLY A 56 7.66 13.55 10.27
N ALA A 57 7.59 12.40 9.59
CA ALA A 57 6.65 12.26 8.47
C ALA A 57 5.21 11.95 8.95
N ARG A 58 4.42 13.00 9.23
CA ARG A 58 2.95 12.90 9.27
C ARG A 58 2.43 12.69 7.85
N PHE A 59 1.65 11.62 7.68
CA PHE A 59 1.00 11.20 6.44
C PHE A 59 -0.25 12.07 6.20
N ASP A 60 -0.21 12.97 5.21
CA ASP A 60 -1.41 13.60 4.68
C ASP A 60 -1.79 12.91 3.36
N TYR A 61 -2.92 12.20 3.43
CA TYR A 61 -3.85 11.81 2.37
C TYR A 61 -3.29 11.69 0.95
N TRP A 62 -3.11 10.44 0.51
CA TRP A 62 -2.97 10.13 -0.90
C TRP A 62 -4.34 10.27 -1.57
N ASN A 63 -4.41 11.21 -2.51
CA ASN A 63 -5.58 11.45 -3.33
C ASN A 63 -6.00 10.16 -4.02
N ASP A 64 -7.25 9.78 -3.75
CA ASP A 64 -8.08 8.94 -4.60
C ASP A 64 -8.11 9.60 -5.99
N ASP A 65 -7.26 9.14 -6.91
CA ASP A 65 -7.43 9.41 -8.33
C ASP A 65 -8.68 8.65 -8.80
N GLY A 66 -9.82 9.23 -8.46
CA GLY A 66 -11.14 8.83 -8.90
C GLY A 66 -11.16 8.70 -10.42
N ASP A 67 -11.56 7.51 -10.85
CA ASP A 67 -12.48 7.28 -11.97
C ASP A 67 -12.52 8.39 -13.03
N LYS A 68 -11.52 8.40 -13.92
CA LYS A 68 -11.58 9.16 -15.19
C LYS A 68 -12.02 8.23 -16.31
N ASN A 69 -13.34 8.08 -16.39
CA ASN A 69 -14.14 7.78 -17.57
C ASN A 69 -13.46 8.13 -18.91
N ASN A 70 -13.39 7.17 -19.84
CA ASN A 70 -13.63 7.48 -21.25
C ASN A 70 -14.42 6.36 -21.94
N LYS A 71 -15.74 6.44 -21.78
CA LYS A 71 -16.73 5.70 -22.55
C LYS A 71 -16.86 6.40 -23.91
N GLY A 72 -16.04 6.00 -24.88
CA GLY A 72 -16.19 6.48 -26.25
C GLY A 72 -17.57 6.09 -26.81
N PRO A 73 -18.31 6.99 -27.48
CA PRO A 73 -19.62 6.65 -27.98
C PRO A 73 -19.48 5.71 -29.18
N ALA A 74 -20.07 4.52 -29.05
CA ALA A 74 -20.50 3.73 -30.18
C ALA A 74 -21.61 4.51 -30.92
N ALA A 75 -21.37 4.88 -32.17
CA ALA A 75 -22.42 5.26 -33.09
C ALA A 75 -22.10 4.66 -34.47
N SER A 76 -22.84 3.60 -34.76
CA SER A 76 -23.03 2.98 -36.07
C SER A 76 -23.87 3.88 -36.98
N SER A 77 -23.58 3.83 -38.28
CA SER A 77 -24.47 4.06 -39.43
C SER A 77 -25.15 5.43 -39.60
N LYS A 78 -24.92 6.08 -40.75
CA LYS A 78 -25.75 5.91 -41.96
C LYS A 78 -25.06 6.50 -43.18
#